data_AF-A0A970VY51-F1
#
_entry.id   AF-A0A970VY51-F1
#
_cell.length_a   1.000
_cell.length_b   1.000
_cell.length_c   1.000
_cell.angle_alpha   90.00
_cell.angle_beta   90.00
_cell.angle_gamma   90.00
#
_symmetry.space_group_name_H-M   'P 1'
#
loop_
_entity.id
_entity.type
_entity.pdbx_description
1 polymer ?
#
loop_
_entity_poly.entity_id
_entity_poly.type
_entity_poly.pdbx_seq_one_letter_code
_entity_poly.pdbx_strand_id
1 'polypeptide(L)'
;MSNLYGTLNELLVKLFNDILHIEVQALKCDLFQNLSISEIHVLEAIGLEEARNMSSVARDLNITIGTLTIAINNLLRKGYVIRQR
;
A
#
# COMPACT_ATOMS: atom_id res chain seq x y z
N MET A 1 14.29 -23.59 24.39
CA MET A 1 13.34 -23.26 23.30
C MET A 1 12.90 -21.80 23.28
N SER A 2 12.82 -21.06 24.40
CA SER A 2 12.39 -19.64 24.39
C SER A 2 13.33 -18.70 23.60
N ASN A 3 14.64 -18.96 23.62
CA ASN A 3 15.63 -18.13 22.91
C ASN A 3 15.44 -18.16 21.38
N LEU A 4 15.10 -19.32 20.80
CA LEU A 4 14.87 -19.44 19.36
C LEU A 4 13.65 -18.62 18.88
N TYR A 5 12.54 -18.67 19.62
CA TYR A 5 11.35 -17.88 19.29
C TYR A 5 11.60 -16.37 19.43
N GLY A 6 12.38 -15.96 20.43
CA GLY A 6 12.79 -14.55 20.60
C GLY A 6 13.63 -14.05 19.44
N THR A 7 14.70 -14.78 19.09
CA THR A 7 15.57 -14.43 17.97
C THR A 7 14.82 -14.42 16.63
N LEU A 8 13.93 -15.40 16.40
CA LEU A 8 13.13 -15.43 15.17
C LEU A 8 12.19 -14.22 15.09
N ASN A 9 11.51 -13.87 16.18
CA ASN A 9 10.64 -12.70 16.19
C ASN A 9 11.42 -11.41 15.97
N GLU A 10 12.57 -11.24 16.62
CA GLU A 10 13.44 -10.07 16.41
C GLU A 10 13.89 -9.95 14.95
N LEU A 11 14.29 -11.08 14.34
CA LEU A 11 14.69 -11.11 12.94
C LEU A 11 13.53 -10.76 11.99
N LEU A 12 12.32 -11.31 12.22
CA LEU A 12 11.13 -10.99 11.42
C LEU A 12 10.73 -9.52 11.55
N VAL A 13 10.73 -8.97 12.77
CA VAL A 13 10.44 -7.56 13.02
C VAL A 13 11.47 -6.67 12.34
N LYS A 14 12.76 -7.01 12.45
CA LYS A 14 13.83 -6.27 11.79
C LYS A 14 13.67 -6.28 10.28
N LEU A 15 13.47 -7.45 9.68
CA LEU A 15 13.27 -7.58 8.23
C LEU A 15 12.05 -6.79 7.74
N PHE A 16 10.93 -6.84 8.46
CA PHE A 16 9.75 -6.07 8.11
C PHE A 16 10.02 -4.56 8.14
N ASN A 17 10.69 -4.06 9.18
CA ASN A 17 11.06 -2.65 9.29
C ASN A 17 12.07 -2.22 8.22
N ASP A 18 13.04 -3.08 7.89
CA ASP A 18 14.02 -2.81 6.84
C ASP A 18 13.33 -2.70 5.47
N ILE A 19 12.37 -3.58 5.16
CA ILE A 19 11.55 -3.51 3.93
C ILE A 19 10.78 -2.20 3.87
N LEU A 20 10.05 -1.84 4.94
CA LEU A 20 9.31 -0.58 4.98
C LEU A 20 10.23 0.63 4.79
N HIS A 21 11.42 0.60 5.38
CA HIS A 21 12.39 1.68 5.21
C HIS A 21 12.83 1.81 3.76
N ILE A 22 13.15 0.69 3.09
CA ILE A 22 13.56 0.66 1.69
C ILE A 22 12.44 1.20 0.79
N GLU A 23 11.18 0.80 1.01
CA GLU A 23 10.03 1.32 0.26
C GLU A 23 9.90 2.83 0.41
N VAL A 24 9.97 3.36 1.64
CA VAL A 24 9.94 4.82 1.85
C VAL A 24 11.06 5.51 1.09
N GLN A 25 12.30 5.00 1.15
CA GLN A 25 13.43 5.63 0.46
C GLN A 25 13.29 5.59 -1.07
N ALA A 26 12.84 4.47 -1.63
CA ALA A 26 12.63 4.33 -3.07
C ALA A 26 11.61 5.37 -3.60
N LEU A 27 10.60 5.68 -2.78
CA LEU A 27 9.53 6.60 -3.12
C LEU A 27 9.87 8.08 -2.88
N LYS A 28 11.00 8.41 -2.26
CA LYS A 28 11.45 9.80 -2.08
C LYS A 28 11.83 10.53 -3.39
N CYS A 29 11.84 9.83 -4.52
CA CYS A 29 12.01 10.46 -5.83
C CYS A 29 10.93 11.54 -6.04
N ASP A 30 11.31 12.70 -6.58
CA ASP A 30 10.44 13.90 -6.71
C ASP A 30 9.08 13.62 -7.37
N LEU A 31 8.98 12.57 -8.17
CA LEU A 31 7.77 12.19 -8.89
C LEU A 31 6.63 11.69 -7.99
N PHE A 32 6.92 11.13 -6.80
CA PHE A 32 5.92 10.47 -5.95
C PHE A 32 5.81 11.06 -4.54
N GLN A 33 6.42 12.22 -4.28
CA GLN A 33 6.49 12.82 -2.94
C GLN A 33 5.11 13.14 -2.32
N ASN A 34 4.06 13.26 -3.13
CA ASN A 34 2.71 13.53 -2.65
C ASN A 34 1.88 12.24 -2.41
N LEU A 35 2.47 11.05 -2.49
CA LEU A 35 1.82 9.77 -2.23
C LEU A 35 2.34 9.09 -0.97
N SER A 36 1.43 8.48 -0.21
CA SER A 36 1.79 7.53 0.86
C SER A 36 2.00 6.13 0.30
N ILE A 37 2.75 5.29 1.03
CA ILE A 37 2.95 3.88 0.66
C ILE A 37 1.62 3.15 0.48
N SER A 38 0.65 3.37 1.38
CA SER A 38 -0.67 2.74 1.26
C SER A 38 -1.41 3.17 0.00
N GLU A 39 -1.29 4.43 -0.42
CA GLU A 39 -1.87 4.91 -1.68
C GLU A 39 -1.19 4.29 -2.89
N ILE A 40 0.12 4.04 -2.83
CA ILE A 40 0.87 3.37 -3.89
C ILE A 40 0.45 1.90 -4.00
N HIS A 41 0.30 1.17 -2.89
CA HIS A 41 -0.25 -0.19 -2.94
C HIS A 41 -1.68 -0.21 -3.49
N VAL A 42 -2.48 0.83 -3.24
CA VAL A 42 -3.81 0.96 -3.85
C VAL A 42 -3.71 1.17 -5.37
N LEU A 43 -2.77 2.01 -5.85
CA LEU A 43 -2.53 2.18 -7.29
C LEU A 43 -2.02 0.89 -7.95
N GLU A 44 -1.10 0.18 -7.30
CA GLU A 44 -0.58 -1.11 -7.75
C GLU A 44 -1.71 -2.14 -7.86
N ALA A 45 -2.57 -2.22 -6.83
CA ALA A 45 -3.70 -3.14 -6.85
C ALA A 45 -4.77 -2.76 -7.89
N ILE A 46 -4.93 -1.48 -8.24
CA ILE A 46 -5.78 -1.08 -9.36
C ILE A 46 -5.14 -1.51 -10.69
N GLY A 47 -3.82 -1.31 -10.83
CA GLY A 47 -3.09 -1.56 -12.07
C GLY A 47 -3.33 -0.49 -13.14
N LEU A 48 -2.77 -0.71 -14.34
CA LEU A 48 -2.80 0.26 -15.45
C LEU A 48 -3.72 -0.16 -16.61
N GLU A 49 -4.15 -1.42 -16.67
CA GLU A 49 -4.76 -1.99 -17.87
C GLU A 49 -6.27 -1.79 -17.94
N GLU A 50 -6.99 -2.21 -16.89
CA GLU A 50 -8.46 -2.22 -16.89
C GLU A 50 -9.05 -1.59 -15.63
N ALA A 51 -10.24 -1.01 -15.78
CA ALA A 51 -10.98 -0.47 -14.65
C ALA A 51 -11.36 -1.60 -13.68
N ARG A 52 -10.94 -1.48 -12.41
CA ARG A 52 -11.23 -2.47 -11.37
C ARG A 52 -12.37 -2.03 -10.46
N ASN A 53 -13.16 -2.99 -10.00
CA ASN A 53 -14.21 -2.75 -9.03
C ASN A 53 -13.63 -2.61 -7.61
N MET A 54 -14.23 -1.72 -6.82
CA MET A 54 -13.77 -1.40 -5.45
C MET A 54 -13.73 -2.63 -4.54
N SER A 55 -14.71 -3.52 -4.64
CA SER A 55 -14.79 -4.71 -3.78
C SER A 55 -13.66 -5.71 -4.04
N SER A 56 -13.20 -5.82 -5.28
CA SER A 56 -12.08 -6.67 -5.68
C SER A 56 -10.78 -6.08 -5.18
N VAL A 57 -10.54 -4.78 -5.40
CA VAL A 57 -9.32 -4.12 -4.92
C VAL A 57 -9.21 -4.18 -3.39
N ALA A 58 -10.32 -3.99 -2.67
CA ALA A 58 -10.34 -4.11 -1.21
C ALA A 58 -10.01 -5.53 -0.74
N ARG A 59 -10.51 -6.55 -1.47
CA ARG A 59 -10.22 -7.95 -1.18
C ARG A 59 -8.75 -8.30 -1.43
N ASP A 60 -8.18 -7.83 -2.54
CA ASP A 60 -6.79 -8.10 -2.89
C ASP A 60 -5.82 -7.50 -1.87
N LEU A 61 -6.14 -6.30 -1.36
CA LEU A 61 -5.37 -5.64 -0.31
C LEU A 61 -5.71 -6.11 1.11
N ASN A 62 -6.69 -7.01 1.26
CA ASN A 62 -7.20 -7.48 2.55
C ASN A 62 -7.58 -6.35 3.52
N ILE A 63 -8.26 -5.31 3.01
CA ILE A 63 -8.76 -4.16 3.78
C ILE A 63 -10.28 -4.00 3.66
N THR A 64 -10.86 -3.17 4.51
CA THR A 64 -12.29 -2.83 4.40
C THR A 64 -12.56 -1.90 3.22
N ILE A 65 -13.78 -1.95 2.68
CA ILE A 65 -14.23 -1.00 1.65
C ILE A 65 -14.16 0.44 2.16
N GLY A 66 -14.41 0.69 3.44
CA GLY A 66 -14.29 2.02 4.05
C GLY A 66 -12.86 2.57 3.97
N THR A 67 -11.87 1.74 4.32
CA THR A 67 -10.44 2.07 4.21
C THR A 67 -10.07 2.36 2.76
N LEU A 68 -10.47 1.50 1.81
CA LEU A 68 -10.20 1.71 0.39
C LEU A 68 -10.87 2.99 -0.11
N THR A 69 -12.10 3.27 0.31
CA THR A 69 -12.84 4.47 -0.10
C THR A 69 -12.11 5.75 0.29
N ILE A 70 -11.54 5.79 1.50
CA ILE A 70 -10.73 6.93 1.95
C ILE A 70 -9.48 7.09 1.06
N ALA A 71 -8.75 6.00 0.81
CA ALA A 71 -7.56 6.03 -0.05
C ALA A 71 -7.87 6.48 -1.48
N ILE A 72 -8.93 5.94 -2.09
CA ILE A 72 -9.37 6.31 -3.43
C ILE A 72 -9.83 7.76 -3.51
N ASN A 73 -10.52 8.27 -2.50
CA ASN A 73 -10.90 9.70 -2.45
C ASN A 73 -9.67 10.61 -2.36
N ASN A 74 -8.61 10.19 -1.64
CA ASN A 74 -7.35 10.93 -1.61
C ASN A 74 -6.67 10.92 -2.99
N LEU A 75 -6.57 9.74 -3.61
CA LEU A 75 -6.00 9.56 -4.94
C LEU A 75 -6.77 10.34 -6.03
N LEU A 76 -8.10 10.38 -5.95
CA LEU A 76 -8.96 11.19 -6.82
C LEU A 76 -8.62 12.68 -6.70
N ARG A 77 -8.51 13.21 -5.46
CA ARG A 77 -8.15 14.61 -5.22
C ARG A 77 -6.74 14.95 -5.72
N LYS A 78 -5.83 13.99 -5.67
CA LYS A 78 -4.46 14.13 -6.16
C LYS A 78 -4.32 13.91 -7.67
N GLY A 79 -5.38 13.47 -8.35
CA GLY A 79 -5.41 13.26 -9.80
C GLY A 79 -4.80 11.95 -10.29
N TYR A 80 -4.56 10.98 -9.40
CA TYR A 80 -3.92 9.70 -9.75
C TYR A 80 -4.89 8.62 -10.24
N VAL A 81 -6.18 8.76 -9.92
CA VAL A 81 -7.22 7.81 -10.36
C VAL A 81 -8.43 8.57 -10.85
N ILE A 82 -9.24 7.91 -11.67
CA ILE A 82 -10.55 8.38 -12.11
C ILE A 82 -11.60 7.33 -11.78
N ARG A 83 -12.83 7.77 -11.52
CA ARG A 83 -13.95 6.87 -11.27
C ARG A 83 -14.86 6.84 -12.50
N GLN A 84 -14.97 5.67 -13.11
CA GLN A 84 -15.99 5.39 -14.11
C GLN A 84 -17.26 4.90 -13.39
N ARG A 85 -18.42 5.32 -13.88
CA ARG A 85 -19.74 4.94 -13.36
C ARG A 85 -20.46 4.06 -14.37
#